data_AF-A0AAE1WTQ3-F1
#
_entry.id   AF-A0AAE1WTQ3-F1
#
_cell.length_a   1.000
_cell.length_b   1.000
_cell.length_c   1.000
_cell.angle_alpha   90.00
_cell.angle_beta   90.00
_cell.angle_gamma   90.00
#
_symmetry.space_group_name_H-M   'P 1'
#
loop_
_entity.id
_entity.type
_entity.pdbx_description
1 polymer ?
#
loop_
_entity_poly.entity_id
_entity_poly.type
_entity_poly.pdbx_seq_one_letter_code
_entity_poly.pdbx_strand_id
1 'polypeptide(L)'
;MKSGKLRLLALLPVLASLILLYFDIFPQSYRTRCSLIEYRHYWIASKRIVTPSAVISGAVEVKGGKIKSIVEGDDWRANTWTKQVIDYGEAVIMPGLIDV
;
A
#
# COMPACT_ATOMS: atom_id res chain seq x y z
N MET A 1 41.75 29.22 9.08
CA MET A 1 40.65 28.88 8.14
C MET A 1 40.53 27.35 7.94
N LYS A 2 40.26 26.57 8.99
CA LYS A 2 40.13 25.08 8.91
C LYS A 2 38.98 24.48 9.75
N SER A 3 38.45 25.22 10.73
CA SER A 3 37.45 24.72 11.68
C SER A 3 36.03 24.56 11.08
N GLY A 4 35.61 25.48 10.20
CA GLY A 4 34.25 25.46 9.62
C GLY A 4 33.99 24.28 8.67
N LYS A 5 35.00 23.86 7.88
CA LYS A 5 34.87 22.71 6.96
C LYS A 5 34.69 21.39 7.72
N LEU A 6 35.33 21.24 8.89
CA LEU A 6 35.23 20.04 9.70
C LEU A 6 33.83 19.89 10.35
N ARG A 7 33.24 21.01 10.78
CA ARG A 7 31.87 21.04 11.30
C ARG A 7 30.82 20.76 10.22
N LEU A 8 31.05 21.24 8.99
CA LEU A 8 30.15 20.97 7.86
C LEU A 8 30.15 19.49 7.47
N LEU A 9 31.33 18.85 7.46
CA LEU A 9 31.47 17.40 7.23
C LEU A 9 30.79 16.57 8.32
N ALA A 10 30.73 17.05 9.55
CA ALA A 10 30.01 16.37 10.63
C ALA A 10 28.48 16.41 10.49
N LEU A 11 27.93 17.35 9.71
CA LEU A 11 26.48 17.47 9.46
C LEU A 11 26.02 16.63 8.27
N LEU A 12 26.92 16.20 7.39
CA LEU A 12 26.64 15.32 6.25
C LEU A 12 25.90 14.02 6.61
N PRO A 13 26.29 13.25 7.65
CA PRO A 13 25.55 12.05 8.04
C PRO A 13 24.16 12.36 8.60
N VAL A 14 23.99 13.51 9.27
CA VAL A 14 22.68 13.96 9.78
C VAL A 14 21.76 14.32 8.62
N LEU A 15 22.27 15.07 7.64
CA LEU A 15 21.53 15.45 6.44
C LEU A 15 21.17 14.22 5.60
N ALA A 16 22.11 13.29 5.42
CA ALA A 16 21.85 12.02 4.74
C ALA A 16 20.78 11.19 5.48
N SER A 17 20.82 11.13 6.81
CA SER A 17 19.79 10.46 7.62
C SER A 17 18.41 11.11 7.44
N LEU A 18 18.32 12.44 7.48
CA LEU A 18 17.07 13.18 7.24
C LEU A 18 16.52 12.94 5.84
N ILE A 19 17.38 12.91 4.82
CA ILE A 19 16.99 12.59 3.44
C ILE A 19 16.45 11.15 3.37
N LEU A 20 17.15 10.18 3.95
CA LEU A 20 16.71 8.79 3.97
C LEU A 20 15.36 8.59 4.69
N LEU A 21 15.13 9.32 5.77
CA LEU A 21 13.85 9.33 6.50
C LEU A 21 12.75 10.05 5.73
N TYR A 22 13.05 11.18 5.07
CA TYR A 22 12.08 11.97 4.30
C TYR A 22 11.57 11.23 3.06
N PHE A 23 12.46 10.53 2.37
CA PHE A 23 12.11 9.76 1.17
C PHE A 23 11.61 8.35 1.49
N ASP A 24 11.45 7.97 2.76
CA ASP A 24 11.07 6.61 3.18
C ASP A 24 11.93 5.53 2.47
N ILE A 25 13.21 5.84 2.22
CA ILE A 25 14.14 4.94 1.48
C ILE A 25 14.40 3.67 2.28
N PHE A 26 14.19 3.69 3.59
CA PHE A 26 14.10 2.47 4.35
C PHE A 26 12.75 1.81 4.06
N PRO A 27 12.71 0.71 3.29
CA PRO A 27 11.51 -0.07 3.19
C PRO A 27 11.18 -0.46 4.62
N GLN A 28 10.06 0.02 5.11
CA GLN A 28 9.53 -0.36 6.40
C GLN A 28 8.96 -1.80 6.27
N SER A 29 9.84 -2.72 5.85
CA SER A 29 9.66 -4.16 5.73
C SER A 29 9.85 -4.86 7.08
N TYR A 30 10.25 -4.11 8.12
CA TYR A 30 10.53 -4.64 9.45
C TYR A 30 9.31 -4.74 10.38
N ARG A 31 8.15 -4.19 10.00
CA ARG A 31 6.93 -4.38 10.79
C ARG A 31 5.89 -5.07 9.92
N THR A 32 5.50 -6.27 10.37
CA THR A 32 4.45 -7.16 9.85
C THR A 32 4.82 -8.07 8.67
N ARG A 33 5.65 -9.09 8.92
CA ARG A 33 5.63 -10.37 8.16
C ARG A 33 4.34 -11.19 8.40
N CYS A 34 3.20 -10.53 8.60
CA CYS A 34 1.91 -11.18 8.87
C CYS A 34 0.88 -10.94 7.76
N SER A 35 1.31 -10.40 6.61
CA SER A 35 0.50 -10.29 5.40
C SER A 35 1.00 -11.30 4.37
N LEU A 36 0.08 -12.07 3.78
CA LEU A 36 0.38 -12.96 2.64
C LEU A 36 0.74 -12.19 1.37
N ILE A 37 0.53 -10.87 1.36
CA ILE A 37 0.71 -9.99 0.20
C ILE A 37 1.90 -9.05 0.47
N GLU A 38 2.88 -9.06 -0.45
CA GLU A 38 4.13 -8.30 -0.38
C GLU A 38 3.97 -6.80 -0.72
N TYR A 39 2.86 -6.43 -1.34
CA TYR A 39 2.60 -5.09 -1.83
C TYR A 39 1.92 -4.19 -0.79
N ARG A 40 2.41 -2.95 -0.65
CA ARG A 40 1.76 -1.93 0.18
C ARG A 40 0.57 -1.26 -0.50
N HIS A 41 0.53 -1.28 -1.82
CA HIS A 41 -0.55 -0.69 -2.61
C HIS A 41 -0.90 -1.64 -3.77
N TYR A 42 -2.09 -2.21 -3.71
CA TYR A 42 -2.55 -3.20 -4.69
C TYR A 42 -4.07 -3.14 -4.84
N TRP A 43 -4.57 -3.85 -5.84
CA TRP A 43 -5.99 -4.05 -6.10
C TRP A 43 -6.36 -5.51 -5.94
N ILE A 44 -7.56 -5.77 -5.42
CA ILE A 44 -8.16 -7.10 -5.37
C ILE A 44 -9.39 -7.08 -6.26
N ALA A 45 -9.37 -7.81 -7.39
CA ALA A 45 -10.48 -7.86 -8.34
C ALA A 45 -11.31 -9.13 -8.14
N SER A 46 -12.63 -9.03 -8.31
CA SER A 46 -13.55 -10.17 -8.29
C SER A 46 -14.89 -9.79 -8.92
N LYS A 47 -15.59 -10.77 -9.49
CA LYS A 47 -16.99 -10.62 -9.91
C LYS A 47 -17.98 -10.52 -8.75
N ARG A 48 -17.56 -10.84 -7.52
CA ARG A 48 -18.42 -10.94 -6.33
C ARG A 48 -17.73 -10.38 -5.09
N ILE A 49 -17.87 -9.07 -4.88
CA ILE A 49 -17.42 -8.34 -3.70
C ILE A 49 -18.64 -8.04 -2.85
N VAL A 50 -18.65 -8.56 -1.63
CA VAL A 50 -19.70 -8.28 -0.65
C VAL A 50 -19.43 -6.94 0.03
N THR A 51 -20.39 -6.05 -0.08
CA THR A 51 -20.45 -4.76 0.62
C THR A 51 -21.65 -4.76 1.56
N PRO A 52 -21.74 -3.82 2.52
CA PRO A 52 -22.91 -3.74 3.40
C PRO A 52 -24.25 -3.58 2.67
N SER A 53 -24.25 -2.99 1.47
CA SER A 53 -25.46 -2.71 0.69
C SER A 53 -25.76 -3.74 -0.40
N ALA A 54 -24.74 -4.37 -0.99
CA ALA A 54 -24.91 -5.24 -2.15
C ALA A 54 -23.70 -6.16 -2.40
N VAL A 55 -23.89 -7.14 -3.30
CA VAL A 55 -22.80 -7.89 -3.93
C VAL A 55 -22.54 -7.31 -5.31
N ILE A 56 -21.33 -6.82 -5.54
CA ILE A 56 -20.95 -6.13 -6.78
C ILE A 56 -19.79 -6.82 -7.49
N SER A 57 -19.70 -6.64 -8.81
CA SER A 57 -18.49 -6.98 -9.58
C SER A 57 -17.57 -5.77 -9.62
N GLY A 58 -16.27 -5.95 -9.40
CA GLY A 58 -15.33 -4.82 -9.45
C GLY A 58 -13.99 -5.10 -8.78
N ALA A 59 -13.42 -4.07 -8.14
CA ALA A 59 -12.16 -4.20 -7.43
C ALA A 59 -12.06 -3.34 -6.16
N VAL A 60 -11.29 -3.84 -5.19
CA VAL A 60 -10.96 -3.17 -3.93
C VAL A 60 -9.53 -2.65 -3.99
N GLU A 61 -9.33 -1.34 -3.83
CA GLU A 61 -8.00 -0.74 -3.71
C GLU A 61 -7.54 -0.81 -2.24
N VAL A 62 -6.41 -1.45 -1.99
CA VAL A 62 -5.79 -1.53 -0.67
C VAL A 62 -4.52 -0.70 -0.67
N LYS A 63 -4.37 0.22 0.30
CA LYS A 63 -3.17 1.03 0.49
C LYS A 63 -2.78 1.09 1.97
N GLY A 64 -1.55 0.67 2.28
CA GLY A 64 -1.03 0.69 3.64
C GLY A 64 -1.85 -0.18 4.61
N GLY A 65 -2.37 -1.32 4.14
CA GLY A 65 -3.21 -2.23 4.94
C GLY A 65 -4.64 -1.74 5.19
N LYS A 66 -5.06 -0.65 4.56
CA LYS A 66 -6.42 -0.11 4.65
C LYS A 66 -7.11 -0.17 3.31
N ILE A 67 -8.43 -0.38 3.32
CA ILE A 67 -9.27 -0.21 2.14
C ILE A 67 -9.28 1.28 1.80
N LYS A 68 -8.76 1.64 0.63
CA LYS A 68 -8.71 3.01 0.12
C LYS A 68 -9.95 3.34 -0.72
N SER A 69 -10.40 2.40 -1.54
CA SER A 69 -11.61 2.55 -2.35
C SER A 69 -12.17 1.18 -2.75
N ILE A 70 -13.45 1.16 -3.11
CA ILE A 70 -14.13 0.04 -3.76
C ILE A 70 -14.73 0.60 -5.05
N VAL A 71 -14.43 -0.03 -6.18
CA VAL A 71 -14.86 0.42 -7.51
C VAL A 71 -15.72 -0.67 -8.12
N GLU A 72 -16.94 -0.34 -8.52
CA GLU A 72 -17.85 -1.22 -9.24
C GLU A 72 -17.53 -1.23 -10.74
N GLY A 73 -17.77 -2.35 -11.42
CA GLY A 73 -17.54 -2.51 -12.85
C GLY A 73 -16.07 -2.65 -13.22
N ASP A 74 -15.68 -2.16 -14.39
CA ASP A 74 -14.33 -2.29 -14.95
C ASP A 74 -13.49 -1.01 -14.87
N ASP A 75 -14.02 0.07 -14.28
CA ASP A 75 -13.35 1.39 -14.18
C ASP A 75 -12.03 1.34 -13.42
N TRP A 76 -11.86 0.35 -12.53
CA TRP A 76 -10.63 0.12 -11.80
C TRP A 76 -9.43 -0.14 -12.72
N ARG A 77 -9.64 -0.75 -13.90
CA ARG A 77 -8.58 -1.10 -14.85
C ARG A 77 -7.80 0.11 -15.38
N ALA A 78 -8.46 1.27 -15.49
CA ALA A 78 -7.78 2.52 -15.88
C ALA A 78 -6.78 3.00 -14.81
N ASN A 79 -7.03 2.66 -13.54
CA ASN A 79 -6.23 3.07 -12.39
C ASN A 79 -5.21 2.03 -11.93
N THR A 80 -5.08 0.89 -12.64
CA THR A 80 -4.20 -0.22 -12.25
C THR A 80 -2.91 -0.33 -13.04
N TRP A 81 -2.68 0.47 -14.08
CA TRP A 81 -1.51 0.33 -14.96
C TRP A 81 -0.15 0.32 -14.24
N THR A 82 -0.05 0.88 -13.04
CA THR A 82 1.18 0.92 -12.24
C THR A 82 1.13 0.12 -10.94
N LYS A 83 0.02 -0.59 -10.67
CA LYS A 83 -0.24 -1.21 -9.36
C LYS A 83 -0.49 -2.71 -9.51
N GLN A 84 -0.07 -3.48 -8.51
CA GLN A 84 -0.34 -4.90 -8.48
C GLN A 84 -1.84 -5.17 -8.44
N VAL A 85 -2.30 -6.12 -9.25
CA VAL A 85 -3.67 -6.65 -9.22
C VAL A 85 -3.62 -8.11 -8.77
N ILE A 86 -4.52 -8.48 -7.86
CA ILE A 86 -4.77 -9.84 -7.42
C ILE A 86 -6.19 -10.18 -7.85
N ASP A 87 -6.32 -11.00 -8.89
CA ASP A 87 -7.60 -11.36 -9.48
C ASP A 87 -8.14 -12.67 -8.87
N TYR A 88 -9.27 -12.58 -8.18
CA TYR A 88 -9.97 -13.71 -7.58
C TYR A 88 -11.06 -14.28 -8.50
N GLY A 89 -11.27 -13.69 -9.68
CA GLY A 89 -12.22 -14.18 -10.69
C GLY A 89 -13.63 -14.33 -10.16
N GLU A 90 -14.08 -15.57 -10.00
CA GLU A 90 -15.43 -15.92 -9.50
C GLU A 90 -15.51 -16.06 -7.97
N ALA A 91 -14.39 -16.04 -7.26
CA ALA A 91 -14.37 -16.22 -5.82
C ALA A 91 -14.99 -15.01 -5.11
N VAL A 92 -15.70 -15.26 -4.01
CA VAL A 92 -16.37 -14.21 -3.24
C VAL A 92 -15.37 -13.55 -2.29
N ILE A 93 -15.30 -12.22 -2.35
CA ILE A 93 -14.55 -11.40 -1.39
C ILE A 93 -15.55 -10.87 -0.36
N MET A 94 -15.29 -11.13 0.91
CA MET A 94 -16.15 -10.67 2.02
C MET A 94 -15.34 -9.90 3.07
N PRO A 95 -15.97 -8.94 3.76
CA PRO A 95 -15.39 -8.37 4.98
C PRO A 95 -15.08 -9.47 5.99
N GLY A 96 -14.04 -9.27 6.80
CA GLY A 96 -13.75 -10.15 7.92
C GLY A 96 -14.91 -10.13 8.93
N LEU A 97 -15.26 -11.32 9.45
CA LEU A 97 -16.26 -11.45 10.50
C LEU A 97 -15.77 -10.79 11.79
N ILE A 98 -16.66 -10.08 12.49
CA ILE A 98 -16.43 -9.59 13.85
C ILE A 98 -17.33 -10.41 14.76
N ASP A 99 -16.73 -11.14 15.70
CA ASP A 99 -17.41 -11.83 16.79
C ASP A 99 -17.39 -10.92 18.02
N VAL A 100 -18.56 -10.62 18.61
CA VAL A 100 -18.76 -9.54 19.61
C VAL A 100 -19.20 -10.06 20.97
#